data_AF-A0A941S1P2-F1
#
_entry.id   AF-A0A941S1P2-F1
#
_cell.length_a   1.000
_cell.length_b   1.000
_cell.length_c   1.000
_cell.angle_alpha   90.00
_cell.angle_beta   90.00
_cell.angle_gamma   90.00
#
_symmetry.space_group_name_H-M   'P 1'
#
loop_
_entity.id
_entity.type
_entity.pdbx_description
1 polymer ?
#
loop_
_entity_poly.entity_id
_entity_poly.type
_entity_poly.pdbx_seq_one_letter_code
_entity_poly.pdbx_strand_id
1 'polypeptide(L)'
;MPRDFIDEDRIRHLLKLVPDLVRQQQQASCRDVIDCLKKFPKEATLSSDDSGFAGFWEEFKYQVQRQESLSWNVYESAVRSLCRAVVESLPQCTQGLLWIWTDEYIEAIDCETESSAEIPWGDLVIDALENELWKEVCAVAAVEELRYDPDDARAQQRFEEDLGQ
;
A
#
# COMPACT_ATOMS: atom_id res chain seq x y z
N MET A 1 -11.01 42.38 6.62
CA MET A 1 -12.28 41.70 6.93
C MET A 1 -11.98 40.23 7.16
N PRO A 2 -12.59 39.57 8.15
CA PRO A 2 -12.32 38.16 8.43
C PRO A 2 -12.81 37.31 7.26
N ARG A 3 -12.00 36.34 6.83
CA ARG A 3 -12.36 35.37 5.77
C ARG A 3 -13.14 34.19 6.37
N ASP A 4 -13.95 34.45 7.39
CA ASP A 4 -14.36 33.43 8.36
C ASP A 4 -15.72 32.81 8.05
N PHE A 5 -16.30 33.12 6.88
CA PHE A 5 -17.51 32.45 6.42
C PHE A 5 -17.17 31.53 5.24
N ILE A 6 -17.13 30.23 5.51
CA ILE A 6 -17.28 29.22 4.48
C ILE A 6 -18.78 29.16 4.21
N ASP A 7 -19.23 29.80 3.14
CA ASP A 7 -20.63 29.68 2.68
C ASP A 7 -20.93 28.25 2.19
N GLU A 8 -22.21 27.90 2.08
CA GLU A 8 -22.64 26.56 1.66
C GLU A 8 -22.07 26.14 0.29
N ASP A 9 -21.86 27.10 -0.61
CA ASP A 9 -21.27 26.83 -1.92
C ASP A 9 -19.79 26.47 -1.79
N ARG A 10 -19.02 27.14 -0.93
CA ARG A 10 -17.64 26.77 -0.61
C ARG A 10 -17.56 25.41 0.04
N ILE A 11 -18.45 25.09 0.99
CA ILE A 11 -18.53 23.74 1.58
C ILE A 11 -18.77 22.71 0.47
N ARG A 12 -19.73 22.94 -0.42
CA ARG A 12 -20.04 22.04 -1.53
C ARG A 12 -18.87 21.84 -2.48
N HIS A 13 -18.09 22.89 -2.77
CA HIS A 13 -16.90 22.77 -3.60
C HIS A 13 -15.79 21.99 -2.87
N LEU A 14 -15.57 22.26 -1.58
CA LEU A 14 -14.59 21.52 -0.77
C LEU A 14 -14.94 20.03 -0.73
N LEU A 15 -16.20 19.67 -0.49
CA LEU A 15 -16.67 18.28 -0.45
C LEU A 15 -16.43 17.53 -1.79
N LYS A 16 -16.35 18.24 -2.92
CA LYS A 16 -16.00 17.64 -4.21
C LYS A 16 -14.50 17.45 -4.40
N LEU A 17 -13.68 18.33 -3.83
CA LEU A 17 -12.22 18.32 -4.01
C LEU A 17 -11.52 17.39 -3.02
N VAL A 18 -12.05 17.25 -1.81
CA VAL A 18 -11.42 16.45 -0.75
C VAL A 18 -11.21 14.99 -1.17
N PRO A 19 -12.18 14.27 -1.79
CA PRO A 19 -11.94 12.89 -2.23
C PRO A 19 -10.78 12.76 -3.23
N ASP A 20 -10.62 13.74 -4.13
CA ASP A 20 -9.52 13.75 -5.08
C ASP A 20 -8.18 14.01 -4.41
N LEU A 21 -8.13 14.90 -3.40
CA LEU A 21 -6.94 15.15 -2.59
C LEU A 21 -6.54 13.92 -1.75
N VAL A 22 -7.52 13.25 -1.15
CA VAL A 22 -7.30 12.00 -0.40
C VAL A 22 -6.73 10.94 -1.32
N ARG A 23 -7.35 10.72 -2.48
CA ARG A 23 -6.85 9.75 -3.47
C ARG A 23 -5.45 10.09 -3.94
N GLN A 24 -5.18 11.36 -4.24
CA GLN A 24 -3.85 11.82 -4.66
C GLN A 24 -2.80 11.55 -3.58
N GLN A 25 -3.14 11.82 -2.31
CA GLN A 25 -2.24 11.58 -1.20
C GLN A 25 -2.00 10.07 -0.97
N GLN A 26 -3.03 9.23 -1.04
CA GLN A 26 -2.90 7.77 -0.95
C GLN A 26 -2.00 7.22 -2.05
N GLN A 27 -2.19 7.68 -3.30
CA GLN A 27 -1.35 7.30 -4.44
C GLN A 27 0.11 7.76 -4.28
N ALA A 28 0.34 8.95 -3.72
CA ALA A 28 1.68 9.44 -3.44
C ALA A 28 2.35 8.57 -2.37
N SER A 29 1.68 8.31 -1.25
CA SER A 29 2.20 7.45 -0.18
C SER A 29 2.49 6.02 -0.67
N CYS A 30 1.60 5.45 -1.51
CA CYS A 30 1.79 4.11 -2.09
C CYS A 30 3.03 4.07 -3.00
N ARG A 31 3.21 5.12 -3.82
CA ARG A 31 4.41 5.26 -4.64
C ARG A 31 5.68 5.36 -3.79
N ASP A 32 5.66 6.12 -2.69
CA ASP A 32 6.82 6.26 -1.81
C ASP A 32 7.22 4.92 -1.18
N VAL A 33 6.25 4.09 -0.77
CA VAL A 33 6.52 2.72 -0.29
C VAL A 33 7.13 1.86 -1.39
N ILE A 34 6.53 1.85 -2.59
CA ILE A 34 7.02 1.05 -3.73
C ILE A 34 8.43 1.49 -4.15
N ASP A 35 8.69 2.80 -4.17
CA ASP A 35 10.01 3.35 -4.49
C ASP A 35 11.04 2.99 -3.44
N CYS A 36 10.66 2.86 -2.17
CA CYS A 36 11.52 2.28 -1.14
C CYS A 36 11.81 0.81 -1.42
N LEU A 37 10.77 -0.01 -1.68
CA LEU A 37 10.93 -1.44 -1.99
C LEU A 37 11.81 -1.70 -3.21
N LYS A 38 11.70 -0.87 -4.26
CA LYS A 38 12.54 -0.94 -5.47
C LYS A 38 14.02 -0.63 -5.21
N LYS A 39 14.33 0.05 -4.11
CA LYS A 39 15.70 0.39 -3.70
C LYS A 39 16.31 -0.61 -2.72
N PHE A 40 15.56 -1.63 -2.29
CA PHE A 40 16.12 -2.67 -1.44
C PHE A 40 17.27 -3.37 -2.18
N PRO A 41 18.38 -3.65 -1.48
CA PRO A 41 19.49 -4.38 -2.07
C PRO A 41 19.02 -5.77 -2.50
N LYS A 42 19.64 -6.34 -3.55
CA LYS A 42 19.25 -7.66 -4.05
C LYS A 42 19.41 -8.72 -2.95
N GLU A 43 20.40 -8.56 -2.08
CA GLU A 43 20.67 -9.43 -0.93
C GLU A 43 19.54 -9.43 0.12
N ALA A 44 18.59 -8.49 0.04
CA ALA A 44 17.40 -8.47 0.89
C ALA A 44 16.24 -9.34 0.34
N THR A 45 16.38 -9.93 -0.86
CA THR A 45 15.43 -10.93 -1.35
C THR A 45 15.45 -12.16 -0.46
N LEU A 46 14.29 -12.77 -0.22
CA LEU A 46 14.20 -13.97 0.63
C LEU A 46 14.39 -15.27 -0.17
N SER A 47 14.36 -15.19 -1.50
CA SER A 47 14.75 -16.27 -2.40
C SER A 47 16.26 -16.37 -2.57
N SER A 48 16.71 -17.55 -2.98
CA SER A 48 18.09 -17.80 -3.40
C SER A 48 18.50 -16.89 -4.55
N ASP A 49 19.80 -16.62 -4.68
CA ASP A 49 20.39 -15.83 -5.77
C ASP A 49 20.01 -16.33 -7.19
N ASP A 50 19.60 -17.60 -7.28
CA ASP A 50 19.16 -18.28 -8.51
C ASP A 50 17.69 -18.01 -8.89
N SER A 51 16.94 -17.20 -8.11
CA SER A 51 15.51 -16.95 -8.37
C SER A 51 15.24 -16.12 -9.63
N GLY A 52 16.26 -15.44 -10.16
CA GLY A 52 16.15 -14.60 -11.36
C GLY A 52 15.42 -13.27 -11.14
N PHE A 53 14.94 -12.97 -9.93
CA PHE A 53 14.32 -11.68 -9.65
C PHE A 53 15.34 -10.53 -9.64
N ALA A 54 14.94 -9.39 -10.19
CA ALA A 54 15.78 -8.20 -10.26
C ALA A 54 15.96 -7.50 -8.90
N GLY A 55 15.08 -7.78 -7.93
CA GLY A 55 15.13 -7.23 -6.57
C GLY A 55 13.83 -7.50 -5.80
N PHE A 56 13.76 -6.98 -4.58
CA PHE A 56 12.67 -7.27 -3.63
C PHE A 56 11.27 -6.98 -4.19
N TRP A 57 11.08 -5.86 -4.93
CA TRP A 57 9.77 -5.54 -5.49
C TRP A 57 9.29 -6.56 -6.53
N GLU A 58 10.16 -7.03 -7.43
CA GLU A 58 9.77 -8.04 -8.43
C GLU A 58 9.44 -9.37 -7.77
N GLU A 59 10.20 -9.75 -6.74
CA GLU A 59 9.91 -10.92 -5.93
C GLU A 59 8.57 -10.77 -5.18
N PHE A 60 8.34 -9.63 -4.54
CA PHE A 60 7.09 -9.35 -3.82
C PHE A 60 5.87 -9.42 -4.74
N LYS A 61 5.95 -8.84 -5.95
CA LYS A 61 4.90 -8.98 -6.98
C LYS A 61 4.61 -10.44 -7.27
N TYR A 62 5.65 -11.25 -7.51
CA TYR A 62 5.48 -12.67 -7.78
C TYR A 62 4.77 -13.37 -6.61
N GLN A 63 5.19 -13.09 -5.36
CA GLN A 63 4.57 -13.71 -4.18
C GLN A 63 3.11 -13.30 -4.00
N VAL A 64 2.76 -12.03 -4.24
CA VAL A 64 1.37 -11.55 -4.20
C VAL A 64 0.51 -12.25 -5.27
N GLN A 65 1.03 -12.38 -6.49
CA GLN A 65 0.27 -12.93 -7.62
C GLN A 65 0.11 -14.46 -7.57
N ARG A 66 1.13 -15.18 -7.08
CA ARG A 66 1.15 -16.65 -7.09
C ARG A 66 0.80 -17.28 -5.73
N GLN A 67 0.84 -16.51 -4.64
CA GLN A 67 0.53 -16.95 -3.26
C GLN A 67 1.41 -18.12 -2.76
N GLU A 68 2.67 -18.21 -3.22
CA GLU A 68 3.49 -19.41 -2.99
C GLU A 68 4.49 -19.32 -1.82
N SER A 69 4.55 -18.21 -1.07
CA SER A 69 5.60 -18.05 -0.04
C SER A 69 5.24 -18.67 1.32
N LEU A 70 6.05 -19.64 1.76
CA LEU A 70 6.09 -20.08 3.16
C LEU A 70 6.58 -18.98 4.13
N SER A 71 7.18 -17.92 3.61
CA SER A 71 7.72 -16.79 4.38
C SER A 71 6.91 -15.50 4.18
N TRP A 72 5.63 -15.61 3.80
CA TRP A 72 4.74 -14.46 3.58
C TRP A 72 4.78 -13.43 4.72
N ASN A 73 4.79 -13.89 5.98
CA ASN A 73 4.84 -13.03 7.15
C ASN A 73 6.06 -12.09 7.18
N VAL A 74 7.19 -12.50 6.57
CA VAL A 74 8.40 -11.67 6.51
C VAL A 74 8.22 -10.56 5.47
N TYR A 75 7.63 -10.86 4.31
CA TYR A 75 7.26 -9.84 3.32
C TYR A 75 6.27 -8.84 3.89
N GLU A 76 5.19 -9.37 4.49
CA GLU A 76 4.17 -8.54 5.11
C GLU A 76 4.77 -7.63 6.19
N SER A 77 5.59 -8.17 7.09
CA SER A 77 6.27 -7.37 8.12
C SER A 77 7.17 -6.28 7.54
N ALA A 78 7.96 -6.60 6.52
CA ALA A 78 8.88 -5.64 5.89
C ALA A 78 8.12 -4.50 5.19
N VAL A 79 7.10 -4.83 4.41
CA VAL A 79 6.31 -3.83 3.69
C VAL A 79 5.45 -3.01 4.65
N ARG A 80 4.79 -3.63 5.64
CA ARG A 80 4.03 -2.92 6.67
C ARG A 80 4.90 -1.95 7.46
N SER A 81 6.14 -2.32 7.79
CA SER A 81 7.09 -1.40 8.43
C SER A 81 7.39 -0.16 7.59
N LEU A 82 7.47 -0.31 6.25
CA LEU A 82 7.61 0.84 5.35
C LEU A 82 6.33 1.66 5.24
N CYS A 83 5.17 1.01 5.18
CA CYS A 83 3.87 1.69 5.21
C CYS A 83 3.76 2.55 6.47
N ARG A 84 4.09 1.99 7.63
CA ARG A 84 4.09 2.71 8.92
C ARG A 84 5.02 3.91 8.89
N ALA A 85 6.26 3.72 8.45
CA ALA A 85 7.23 4.81 8.35
C ALA A 85 6.77 5.95 7.43
N VAL A 86 6.13 5.62 6.30
CA VAL A 86 5.54 6.63 5.41
C VAL A 86 4.40 7.37 6.11
N VAL A 87 3.47 6.66 6.75
CA VAL A 87 2.35 7.26 7.49
C VAL A 87 2.84 8.17 8.63
N GLU A 88 3.81 7.71 9.43
CA GLU A 88 4.42 8.48 10.52
C GLU A 88 5.11 9.76 10.02
N SER A 89 5.60 9.77 8.77
CA SER A 89 6.22 10.95 8.16
C SER A 89 5.22 12.00 7.66
N LEU A 90 3.94 11.63 7.52
CA LEU A 90 2.90 12.56 7.06
C LEU A 90 2.60 13.62 8.13
N PRO A 91 2.29 14.87 7.72
CA PRO A 91 1.76 15.86 8.65
C PRO A 91 0.50 15.33 9.36
N GLN A 92 0.36 15.65 10.66
CA GLN A 92 -0.78 15.19 11.46
C GLN A 92 -2.14 15.56 10.85
N CYS A 93 -2.26 16.73 10.21
CA CYS A 93 -3.48 17.12 9.50
C CYS A 93 -3.78 16.21 8.30
N THR A 94 -2.75 15.75 7.59
CA THR A 94 -2.88 14.78 6.49
C THR A 94 -3.27 13.42 7.03
N GLN A 95 -2.68 12.97 8.15
CA GLN A 95 -3.09 11.72 8.81
C GLN A 95 -4.57 11.77 9.20
N GLY A 96 -5.01 12.86 9.81
CA GLY A 96 -6.42 13.04 10.18
C GLY A 96 -7.36 13.08 8.97
N LEU A 97 -6.93 13.73 7.88
CA LEU A 97 -7.68 13.74 6.63
C LEU A 97 -7.81 12.34 6.02
N LEU A 98 -6.75 11.54 6.05
CA LEU A 98 -6.80 10.17 5.53
C LEU A 98 -7.61 9.24 6.44
N TRP A 99 -7.50 9.41 7.77
CA TRP A 99 -8.22 8.61 8.78
C TRP A 99 -9.73 8.62 8.55
N ILE A 100 -10.31 9.79 8.29
CA ILE A 100 -11.76 9.91 8.08
C ILE A 100 -12.24 9.26 6.76
N TRP A 101 -11.32 8.73 5.95
CA TRP A 101 -11.59 7.97 4.74
C TRP A 101 -11.26 6.47 4.87
N THR A 102 -10.90 5.97 6.07
CA THR A 102 -10.64 4.55 6.29
C THR A 102 -11.90 3.78 6.69
N ASP A 103 -11.87 2.46 6.51
CA ASP A 103 -12.94 1.56 6.95
C ASP A 103 -13.14 1.66 8.47
N GLU A 104 -12.06 1.76 9.25
CA GLU A 104 -12.10 1.85 10.71
C GLU A 104 -12.81 3.11 11.21
N TYR A 105 -12.74 4.23 10.47
CA TYR A 105 -13.52 5.43 10.80
C TYR A 105 -15.02 5.22 10.54
N ILE A 106 -15.37 4.58 9.43
CA ILE A 106 -16.77 4.25 9.11
C ILE A 106 -17.35 3.35 10.20
N GLU A 107 -16.63 2.31 10.59
CA GLU A 107 -17.03 1.40 11.68
C GLU A 107 -17.20 2.13 13.01
N ALA A 108 -16.30 3.07 13.34
CA ALA A 108 -16.36 3.84 14.58
C ALA A 108 -17.60 4.75 14.65
N ILE A 109 -18.00 5.35 13.52
CA ILE A 109 -19.22 6.18 13.45
C ILE A 109 -20.47 5.31 13.51
N ASP A 110 -20.49 4.20 12.76
CA ASP A 110 -21.65 3.31 12.69
C ASP A 110 -21.98 2.64 14.03
N CYS A 111 -20.98 2.49 14.92
CA CYS A 111 -21.16 1.93 16.25
C CYS A 111 -21.75 2.92 17.29
N GLU A 112 -22.19 4.12 16.90
CA GLU A 112 -22.79 5.17 17.76
C GLU A 112 -22.02 5.45 19.07
N THR A 113 -20.70 5.24 19.10
CA THR A 113 -19.93 5.56 20.29
C THR A 113 -19.90 7.09 20.45
N GLU A 114 -20.25 7.61 21.64
CA GLU A 114 -20.30 9.05 21.95
C GLU A 114 -18.95 9.80 21.71
N SER A 115 -17.88 9.06 21.40
CA SER A 115 -16.53 9.54 21.05
C SER A 115 -16.34 9.87 19.55
N SER A 116 -17.36 9.73 18.71
CA SER A 116 -17.25 9.68 17.24
C SER A 116 -16.79 10.97 16.52
N ALA A 117 -16.64 12.09 17.24
CA ALA A 117 -16.25 13.37 16.64
C ALA A 117 -14.74 13.67 16.70
N GLU A 118 -14.01 13.04 17.62
CA GLU A 118 -12.58 13.31 17.81
C GLU A 118 -11.72 12.23 17.14
N ILE A 119 -10.68 12.67 16.44
CA ILE A 119 -9.69 11.75 15.87
C ILE A 119 -8.88 11.17 17.04
N PRO A 120 -8.76 9.84 17.17
CA PRO A 120 -8.16 9.21 18.35
C PRO A 120 -6.64 9.44 18.45
N TRP A 121 -6.00 9.91 17.38
CA TRP A 121 -4.57 10.19 17.23
C TRP A 121 -3.63 9.04 17.69
N GLY A 122 -2.33 9.18 17.39
CA GLY A 122 -1.33 8.17 17.77
C GLY A 122 -1.50 6.84 17.01
N ASP A 123 -1.15 5.74 17.67
CA ASP A 123 -1.02 4.41 17.04
C ASP A 123 -2.32 3.94 16.37
N LEU A 124 -3.50 4.28 16.89
CA LEU A 124 -4.77 3.86 16.30
C LEU A 124 -4.95 4.41 14.87
N VAL A 125 -4.66 5.70 14.68
CA VAL A 125 -4.69 6.32 13.35
C VAL A 125 -3.59 5.75 12.46
N ILE A 126 -2.39 5.56 13.01
CA ILE A 126 -1.25 5.04 12.25
C ILE A 126 -1.54 3.62 11.76
N ASP A 127 -2.07 2.75 12.61
CA ASP A 127 -2.35 1.35 12.32
C ASP A 127 -3.40 1.21 11.20
N ALA A 128 -4.46 2.02 11.24
CA ALA A 128 -5.47 2.02 10.18
C ALA A 128 -4.93 2.54 8.85
N LEU A 129 -4.17 3.64 8.88
CA LEU A 129 -3.55 4.17 7.67
C LEU A 129 -2.48 3.24 7.10
N GLU A 130 -1.72 2.56 7.96
CA GLU A 130 -0.79 1.50 7.57
C GLU A 130 -1.53 0.36 6.87
N ASN A 131 -2.67 -0.06 7.42
CA ASN A 131 -3.49 -1.13 6.86
C ASN A 131 -4.04 -0.77 5.47
N GLU A 132 -4.60 0.44 5.32
CA GLU A 132 -5.06 0.95 4.02
C GLU A 132 -3.91 1.02 3.00
N LEU A 133 -2.77 1.58 3.41
CA LEU A 133 -1.61 1.69 2.54
C LEU A 133 -1.06 0.32 2.13
N TRP A 134 -1.06 -0.65 3.05
CA TRP A 134 -0.70 -2.04 2.75
C TRP A 134 -1.64 -2.68 1.72
N LYS A 135 -2.96 -2.50 1.87
CA LYS A 135 -3.96 -2.99 0.88
C LYS A 135 -3.66 -2.41 -0.51
N GLU A 136 -3.38 -1.12 -0.60
CA GLU A 136 -3.05 -0.44 -1.85
C GLU A 136 -1.74 -0.94 -2.48
N VAL A 137 -0.68 -1.13 -1.68
CA VAL A 137 0.59 -1.69 -2.19
C VAL A 137 0.40 -3.11 -2.71
N CYS A 138 -0.38 -3.93 -2.01
CA CYS A 138 -0.75 -5.27 -2.48
C CYS A 138 -1.57 -5.22 -3.78
N ALA A 139 -2.52 -4.28 -3.88
CA ALA A 139 -3.34 -4.12 -5.08
C ALA A 139 -2.49 -3.75 -6.30
N VAL A 140 -1.50 -2.86 -6.14
CA VAL A 140 -0.54 -2.54 -7.21
C VAL A 140 0.30 -3.77 -7.57
N ALA A 141 0.84 -4.47 -6.57
CA ALA A 141 1.66 -5.66 -6.80
C ALA A 141 0.89 -6.79 -7.52
N ALA A 142 -0.41 -6.92 -7.27
CA ALA A 142 -1.27 -7.94 -7.87
C ALA A 142 -1.52 -7.72 -9.38
N VAL A 143 -1.42 -6.49 -9.87
CA VAL A 143 -1.74 -6.14 -11.26
C VAL A 143 -0.53 -5.66 -12.08
N GLU A 144 0.55 -5.24 -11.43
CA GLU A 144 1.77 -4.82 -12.13
C GLU A 144 2.47 -6.05 -12.75
N GLU A 145 2.74 -5.99 -14.05
CA GLU A 145 3.40 -7.09 -14.78
C GLU A 145 4.76 -7.44 -14.18
N LEU A 146 5.06 -8.74 -14.10
CA LEU A 146 6.37 -9.24 -13.74
C LEU A 146 7.35 -9.00 -14.89
N ARG A 147 8.55 -8.50 -14.59
CA ARG A 147 9.61 -8.40 -15.60
C ARG A 147 10.16 -9.77 -15.99
N TYR A 148 10.12 -10.71 -15.06
CA TYR A 148 10.54 -12.08 -15.22
C TYR A 148 9.59 -12.97 -14.43
N ASP A 149 9.04 -13.97 -15.11
CA ASP A 149 8.18 -14.99 -14.51
C ASP A 149 8.92 -16.34 -14.48
N PRO A 150 9.35 -16.81 -13.30
CA PRO A 150 10.03 -18.09 -13.16
C PRO A 150 9.17 -19.29 -13.63
N ASP A 151 7.84 -19.20 -13.59
CA ASP A 151 6.97 -20.30 -14.03
C ASP A 151 6.91 -20.39 -15.55
N ASP A 152 6.85 -19.24 -16.23
CA ASP A 152 6.89 -19.20 -17.70
C ASP A 152 8.24 -19.70 -18.22
N ALA A 153 9.34 -19.30 -17.57
CA ALA A 153 10.68 -19.77 -17.91
C ALA A 153 10.80 -21.31 -17.74
N ARG A 154 10.26 -21.85 -16.64
CA ARG A 154 10.23 -23.31 -16.39
C ARG A 154 9.34 -24.04 -17.39
N ALA A 155 8.20 -23.47 -17.77
CA ALA A 155 7.30 -24.06 -18.76
C ALA A 155 7.94 -24.12 -20.14
N GLN A 156 8.64 -23.06 -20.55
CA GLN A 156 9.34 -23.01 -21.82
C GLN A 156 10.50 -24.01 -21.89
N GLN A 157 11.28 -24.14 -20.81
CA GLN A 157 12.35 -25.13 -20.74
C GLN A 157 11.83 -26.57 -20.89
N ARG A 158 10.73 -26.91 -20.20
CA ARG A 158 10.10 -28.25 -20.33
C ARG A 158 9.65 -28.53 -21.76
N PHE A 159 9.07 -27.54 -22.44
CA PHE A 159 8.63 -27.68 -23.82
C PHE A 159 9.80 -27.90 -24.80
N GLU A 160 10.93 -27.20 -24.59
CA GLU A 160 12.14 -27.38 -25.39
C GLU A 160 12.78 -28.76 -25.16
N GLU A 161 12.78 -29.26 -23.92
CA GLU A 161 13.24 -30.61 -23.56
C GLU A 161 12.39 -31.71 -24.20
N ASP A 162 11.07 -31.50 -24.30
CA ASP A 162 10.13 -32.45 -24.93
C ASP A 162 10.25 -32.49 -26.47
N LEU A 163 10.61 -31.37 -27.12
CA LEU A 163 10.81 -31.31 -28.58
C LEU A 163 12.19 -31.81 -29.04
N GLY A 164 13.16 -31.88 -28.11
CA GLY A 164 14.51 -32.36 -28.36
C GLY A 164 14.70 -33.87 -28.23
N GLN A 165 13.64 -34.61 -27.85
CA GLN A 165 13.58 -36.08 -27.71
C GLN A 165 12.90 -36.74 -28.90
#